data_AF-A0A7S2KSF0-F1
#
_entry.id   AF-A0A7S2KSF0-F1
#
_cell.length_a   1.000
_cell.length_b   1.000
_cell.length_c   1.000
_cell.angle_alpha   90.00
_cell.angle_beta   90.00
_cell.angle_gamma   90.00
#
_symmetry.space_group_name_H-M   'P 1'
#
loop_
_entity.id
_entity.type
_entity.pdbx_description
1 polymer ?
#
loop_
_entity_poly.entity_id
_entity_poly.type
_entity_poly.pdbx_seq_one_letter_code
_entity_poly.pdbx_strand_id
1 'polypeptide(L)'
;AFILATVDALSFFAIRDRAPDVSRKYLLKLADLIPQQQFDIGIQATIGGKVIAKERIKQLRKDVVAQKILSHGHSGDPGRKNKLLERQKEGKRKLREIAKVQVPPEAFVAMVKL
;
A
#
# COMPACT_ATOMS: atom_id res chain seq x y z
N ALA A 1 -12.80 -4.41 7.20
CA ALA A 1 -12.01 -5.34 8.04
C ALA A 1 -10.56 -5.29 7.57
N PHE A 2 -9.61 -4.89 8.42
CA PHE A 2 -8.19 -4.98 8.13
C PHE A 2 -7.85 -6.48 8.06
N ILE A 3 -7.66 -7.01 6.86
CA ILE A 3 -7.20 -8.39 6.70
C ILE A 3 -5.74 -8.39 7.15
N LEU A 4 -5.51 -8.66 8.43
CA LEU A 4 -4.27 -9.21 8.96
C LEU A 4 -4.16 -10.66 8.46
N ALA A 5 -4.13 -10.88 7.14
CA ALA A 5 -3.79 -12.19 6.62
C ALA A 5 -2.29 -12.35 6.84
N THR A 6 -1.94 -13.15 7.83
CA THR A 6 -0.61 -13.74 7.89
C THR A 6 -0.43 -14.59 6.63
N VAL A 7 0.61 -14.30 5.86
CA VAL A 7 0.94 -15.05 4.67
C VAL A 7 2.02 -16.05 5.06
N ASP A 8 1.60 -17.24 5.50
CA ASP A 8 2.52 -18.24 6.06
C ASP A 8 3.61 -18.65 5.06
N ALA A 9 3.30 -18.59 3.77
CA ALA A 9 4.22 -18.89 2.66
C ALA A 9 5.43 -17.94 2.56
N LEU A 10 5.41 -16.77 3.22
CA LEU A 10 6.53 -15.83 3.26
C LEU A 10 7.29 -15.83 4.59
N SER A 11 6.97 -16.77 5.48
CA SER A 11 7.66 -16.94 6.75
C SER A 11 9.09 -17.46 6.54
N PHE A 12 10.06 -16.90 7.28
CA PHE A 12 11.46 -17.34 7.21
C PHE A 12 12.14 -17.26 8.59
N PHE A 13 13.26 -17.97 8.72
CA PHE A 13 14.12 -17.92 9.90
C PHE A 13 15.31 -16.98 9.67
N ALA A 14 15.67 -16.21 10.69
CA ALA A 14 16.84 -15.35 10.67
C ALA A 14 17.50 -15.30 12.05
N ILE A 15 18.80 -14.96 12.07
CA ILE A 15 19.54 -14.68 13.31
C ILE A 15 18.90 -13.47 13.98
N ARG A 16 18.63 -13.57 15.29
CA ARG A 16 17.89 -12.57 16.08
C ARG A 16 18.39 -11.15 15.86
N ASP A 17 19.70 -10.92 15.91
CA ASP A 17 20.29 -9.58 15.77
C ASP A 17 20.14 -9.00 14.36
N ARG A 18 20.04 -9.86 13.35
CA ARG A 18 19.87 -9.46 11.94
C ARG A 18 18.41 -9.44 11.51
N ALA A 19 17.49 -9.95 12.32
CA ALA A 19 16.09 -10.09 11.96
C ALA A 19 15.43 -8.76 11.54
N PRO A 20 15.66 -7.62 12.20
CA PRO A 20 15.09 -6.34 11.78
C PRO A 20 15.59 -5.90 10.40
N ASP A 21 16.89 -6.01 10.14
CA ASP A 21 17.51 -5.57 8.89
C ASP A 21 17.12 -6.44 7.71
N VAL A 22 17.13 -7.77 7.91
CA VAL A 22 16.67 -8.73 6.90
C VAL A 22 15.19 -8.47 6.60
N SER A 23 14.34 -8.34 7.62
CA SER A 23 12.91 -8.10 7.43
C SER A 23 12.62 -6.80 6.68
N ARG A 24 13.38 -5.72 6.94
CA ARG A 24 13.26 -4.47 6.16
C ARG A 24 13.60 -4.67 4.69
N LYS A 25 14.68 -5.38 4.38
CA LYS A 25 15.07 -5.69 2.99
C LYS A 25 14.00 -6.51 2.26
N TYR A 26 13.43 -7.51 2.93
CA TYR A 26 12.34 -8.30 2.40
C TYR A 26 11.07 -7.46 2.16
N LEU A 27 10.67 -6.64 3.13
CA LEU A 27 9.49 -5.77 2.98
C LEU A 27 9.66 -4.74 1.86
N LEU A 28 10.86 -4.16 1.68
CA LEU A 28 11.14 -3.23 0.59
C LEU A 28 10.93 -3.88 -0.78
N LYS A 29 11.52 -5.06 -0.99
CA LYS A 29 11.32 -5.80 -2.24
C LYS A 29 9.87 -6.22 -2.44
N LEU A 30 9.16 -6.53 -1.34
CA LEU A 30 7.76 -6.93 -1.42
C LEU A 30 6.88 -5.73 -1.82
N ALA A 31 7.22 -4.54 -1.32
CA ALA A 31 6.56 -3.31 -1.70
C ALA A 31 6.72 -2.99 -3.19
N ASP A 32 7.88 -3.31 -3.77
CA ASP A 32 8.14 -3.09 -5.21
C ASP A 32 7.39 -4.07 -6.10
N LEU A 33 7.15 -5.30 -5.64
CA LEU A 33 6.47 -6.37 -6.39
C LEU A 33 4.95 -6.27 -6.32
N ILE A 34 4.40 -5.69 -5.26
CA ILE A 34 2.96 -5.53 -5.10
C ILE A 34 2.49 -4.28 -5.87
N PRO A 35 1.54 -4.41 -6.81
CA PRO A 35 1.07 -3.27 -7.57
C PRO A 35 0.36 -2.25 -6.68
N GLN A 36 0.68 -0.97 -6.90
CA GLN A 36 0.04 0.14 -6.20
C GLN A 36 -1.47 0.16 -6.46
N GLN A 37 -2.24 0.44 -5.41
CA GLN A 37 -3.69 0.53 -5.47
C GLN A 37 -4.16 1.98 -5.24
N GLN A 38 -5.46 2.23 -5.38
CA GLN A 38 -6.04 3.55 -5.13
C GLN A 38 -6.02 3.96 -3.64
N PHE A 39 -5.68 3.03 -2.75
CA PHE A 39 -5.52 3.22 -1.30
C PHE A 39 -4.14 2.72 -0.88
N ASP A 40 -3.69 3.13 0.31
CA ASP A 40 -2.38 2.71 0.81
C ASP A 40 -2.45 1.29 1.38
N ILE A 41 -1.43 0.51 1.08
CA ILE A 41 -1.26 -0.85 1.61
C ILE A 41 -0.12 -0.80 2.62
N GLY A 42 -0.40 -1.21 3.86
CA GLY A 42 0.62 -1.39 4.88
C GLY A 42 1.04 -2.86 4.91
N ILE A 43 2.33 -3.12 4.82
CA ILE A 43 2.93 -4.44 4.99
C ILE A 43 3.82 -4.42 6.24
N GLN A 44 3.86 -5.54 6.95
CA GLN A 44 4.56 -5.63 8.23
C GLN A 44 5.15 -7.02 8.43
N ALA A 45 6.29 -7.08 9.09
CA ALA A 45 6.92 -8.29 9.55
C ALA A 45 6.80 -8.38 11.08
N THR A 46 6.40 -9.54 11.57
CA THR A 46 6.17 -9.77 13.00
C THR A 46 6.96 -10.99 13.49
N ILE A 47 7.45 -10.93 14.73
CA ILE A 47 8.00 -12.08 15.46
C ILE A 47 7.20 -12.22 16.74
N GLY A 48 6.52 -13.36 16.92
CA GLY A 48 5.70 -13.62 18.13
C GLY A 48 4.63 -12.54 18.37
N GLY A 49 4.04 -11.98 17.30
CA GLY A 49 3.06 -10.90 17.38
C GLY A 49 3.64 -9.48 17.53
N LYS A 50 4.94 -9.33 17.81
CA LYS A 50 5.59 -8.02 17.84
C LYS A 50 6.02 -7.60 16.44
N VAL A 51 5.61 -6.40 16.00
CA VAL A 51 6.07 -5.81 14.73
C VAL A 51 7.54 -5.43 14.83
N ILE A 52 8.36 -5.97 13.93
CA ILE A 52 9.81 -5.70 13.87
C ILE A 52 10.19 -4.80 12.68
N ALA A 53 9.39 -4.82 11.62
CA ALA A 53 9.56 -3.96 10.46
C ALA A 53 8.19 -3.67 9.83
N LYS A 54 8.04 -2.49 9.23
CA LYS A 54 6.81 -2.05 8.57
C LYS A 54 7.19 -1.20 7.36
N GLU A 55 6.49 -1.43 6.25
CA GLU A 55 6.65 -0.67 5.03
C GLU A 55 5.26 -0.30 4.47
N ARG A 56 5.19 0.75 3.65
CA ARG A 56 3.91 1.23 3.09
C ARG A 56 4.02 1.44 1.58
N ILE A 57 3.19 0.70 0.85
CA ILE A 57 2.98 0.93 -0.57
C ILE A 57 2.04 2.12 -0.70
N LYS A 58 2.56 3.21 -1.29
CA LYS A 58 1.81 4.44 -1.48
C LYS A 58 0.65 4.21 -2.45
N GLN A 59 -0.48 4.84 -2.12
CA GLN A 59 -1.60 4.89 -3.04
C GLN A 59 -1.26 5.63 -4.33
N LEU A 60 -1.89 5.21 -5.43
CA LEU A 60 -1.92 5.96 -6.67
C LEU A 60 -2.58 7.32 -6.43
N ARG A 61 -1.90 8.38 -6.88
CA ARG A 61 -2.40 9.76 -6.86
C ARG A 61 -2.68 10.18 -8.29
N LYS A 62 -3.93 10.53 -8.57
CA LYS A 62 -4.31 11.22 -9.80
C LYS A 62 -4.67 12.66 -9.45
N ASP A 63 -4.11 13.62 -10.15
CA ASP A 63 -4.45 15.04 -10.00
C ASP A 63 -5.79 15.34 -10.70
N VAL A 64 -6.88 14.87 -10.08
CA VAL A 64 -8.25 15.08 -10.56
C VAL A 64 -8.60 16.56 -10.64
N VAL A 65 -8.02 17.38 -9.77
CA VAL A 65 -8.23 18.84 -9.75
C VAL A 65 -7.60 19.49 -10.98
N ALA A 66 -6.35 19.15 -11.31
CA ALA A 66 -5.70 19.66 -12.52
C ALA A 66 -6.46 19.22 -13.78
N GLN A 67 -6.88 17.95 -13.84
CA GLN A 67 -7.65 17.43 -14.97
C GLN A 67 -8.99 18.18 -15.17
N LYS A 68 -9.74 18.48 -14.09
CA LYS A 68 -11.03 19.16 -14.21
C LYS A 68 -10.94 20.66 -14.51
N ILE A 69 -9.86 21.31 -14.10
CA ILE A 69 -9.60 22.73 -14.40
C ILE A 69 -9.20 22.89 -15.88
N LEU A 70 -8.43 21.94 -16.43
CA LEU A 70 -8.04 21.96 -17.83
C LEU A 70 -9.20 21.68 -18.80
N SER A 71 -10.21 20.90 -18.40
CA SER A 71 -11.35 20.53 -19.25
C SER A 71 -12.52 21.52 -19.22
N HIS A 72 -12.63 22.32 -18.17
CA HIS A 72 -13.62 23.38 -18.05
C HIS A 72 -12.85 24.64 -17.75
N GLY A 73 -12.32 25.29 -18.78
CA GLY A 73 -11.61 26.55 -18.62
C GLY A 73 -12.56 27.60 -18.10
N HIS A 74 -12.68 27.75 -16.78
CA HIS A 74 -13.22 28.91 -16.07
C HIS A 74 -12.83 28.82 -14.58
N SER A 75 -12.22 29.90 -14.11
CA SER A 75 -12.03 30.37 -12.73
C SER A 75 -12.01 29.33 -11.61
N GLY A 76 -10.83 29.18 -10.98
CA GLY A 76 -10.56 28.30 -9.86
C GLY A 76 -11.41 28.56 -8.61
N ASP A 77 -12.67 28.15 -8.63
CA ASP A 77 -13.56 28.08 -7.48
C ASP A 77 -12.98 27.14 -6.40
N PRO A 78 -12.56 27.65 -5.24
CA PRO A 78 -12.01 26.85 -4.15
C PRO A 78 -13.02 25.84 -3.58
N GLY A 79 -14.32 26.14 -3.63
CA GLY A 79 -15.39 25.29 -3.10
C GLY A 79 -15.51 23.97 -3.87
N ARG A 80 -15.46 24.03 -5.21
CA ARG A 80 -15.48 22.85 -6.08
C ARG A 80 -14.25 21.96 -5.88
N LYS A 81 -13.06 22.55 -5.71
CA LYS A 81 -11.82 21.81 -5.42
C LYS A 81 -11.94 21.02 -4.12
N ASN A 82 -12.38 21.66 -3.04
CA ASN A 82 -12.51 21.01 -1.74
C ASN A 82 -13.55 19.87 -1.78
N LYS A 83 -14.71 20.09 -2.40
CA LYS A 83 -15.75 19.06 -2.56
C LYS A 83 -15.27 17.85 -3.36
N LEU A 84 -14.42 18.06 -4.38
CA LEU A 84 -13.81 16.96 -5.15
C LEU A 84 -12.81 16.16 -4.33
N LEU A 85 -11.98 16.84 -3.53
CA LEU A 85 -11.00 16.18 -2.66
C LEU A 85 -11.67 15.35 -1.57
N GLU A 86 -12.73 15.87 -0.94
CA GLU A 86 -13.50 15.12 0.07
C GLU A 86 -14.14 13.86 -0.50
N ARG A 87 -14.78 13.95 -1.68
CA ARG A 87 -15.32 12.79 -2.38
C ARG A 87 -14.24 11.75 -2.72
N GLN A 88 -13.05 12.20 -3.10
CA GLN A 88 -11.94 11.30 -3.40
C GLN A 88 -11.45 10.59 -2.14
N LYS A 89 -11.31 11.29 -1.01
CA LYS A 89 -10.92 10.71 0.28
C LYS A 89 -11.93 9.64 0.72
N GLU A 90 -13.22 9.94 0.66
CA GLU A 90 -14.28 8.98 1.01
C GLU A 90 -14.28 7.76 0.09
N GLY A 91 -14.16 7.96 -1.23
CA GLY A 91 -14.08 6.87 -2.19
C GLY A 91 -12.91 5.94 -1.91
N LYS A 92 -11.72 6.50 -1.65
CA LYS A 92 -10.52 5.72 -1.29
C LYS A 92 -10.65 5.00 0.04
N ARG A 93 -11.33 5.59 1.02
CA ARG A 93 -11.65 4.92 2.30
C ARG A 93 -12.55 3.71 2.08
N LYS A 94 -13.65 3.86 1.33
CA LYS A 94 -14.56 2.77 1.00
C LYS A 94 -13.85 1.65 0.24
N LEU A 95 -13.01 2.00 -0.74
CA LEU A 95 -12.19 1.03 -1.46
C LEU A 95 -11.28 0.23 -0.53
N ARG A 96 -10.66 0.87 0.46
CA ARG A 96 -9.81 0.18 1.45
C ARG A 96 -10.60 -0.82 2.30
N GLU A 97 -11.83 -0.50 2.67
CA GLU A 97 -12.64 -1.34 3.57
C GLU A 97 -13.08 -2.65 2.91
N ILE A 98 -13.31 -2.62 1.60
CA ILE A 98 -13.77 -3.77 0.80
C ILE A 98 -12.65 -4.45 0.00
N ALA A 99 -11.44 -3.88 -0.01
CA ALA A 99 -10.34 -4.40 -0.81
C ALA A 99 -9.77 -5.70 -0.26
N LYS A 100 -9.53 -6.65 -1.16
CA LYS A 100 -8.68 -7.81 -0.95
C LYS A 100 -7.40 -7.61 -1.76
N VAL A 101 -6.27 -7.47 -1.09
CA VAL A 101 -4.96 -7.39 -1.76
C VAL A 101 -4.51 -8.82 -2.04
N GLN A 102 -4.45 -9.21 -3.31
CA GLN A 102 -3.86 -10.47 -3.72
C GLN A 102 -2.38 -10.23 -4.05
N VAL A 103 -1.51 -11.12 -3.55
CA VAL A 103 -0.08 -11.09 -3.85
C VAL A 103 0.13 -11.89 -5.14
N PRO A 104 0.75 -11.30 -6.19
CA PRO A 104 1.01 -12.01 -7.44
C PRO A 104 1.91 -13.24 -7.22
N PRO A 105 1.70 -14.37 -7.92
CA PRO A 105 2.56 -15.55 -7.84
C PRO A 105 4.04 -15.23 -8.11
N GLU A 106 4.31 -14.30 -9.03
CA GLU A 106 5.65 -13.88 -9.42
C GLU A 106 6.39 -13.22 -8.26
N ALA A 107 5.66 -12.51 -7.39
CA ALA A 107 6.22 -11.88 -6.21
C ALA A 107 6.74 -12.92 -5.21
N PHE A 108 6.07 -14.07 -5.09
CA PHE A 108 6.53 -15.18 -4.24
C PHE A 108 7.83 -15.79 -4.77
N VAL A 109 7.92 -16.05 -6.08
CA VAL A 109 9.13 -16.62 -6.69
C VAL A 109 10.33 -15.68 -6.54
N ALA A 110 10.11 -14.37 -6.66
CA ALA A 110 11.16 -13.37 -6.46
C ALA A 110 11.65 -13.32 -5.00
N MET A 111 10.76 -13.56 -4.03
CA MET A 111 11.10 -13.59 -2.59
C MET A 111 11.91 -14.81 -2.18
N VAL A 112 11.66 -15.98 -2.78
CA VAL A 112 12.40 -17.23 -2.45
C VAL A 112 13.85 -17.18 -2.91
N LYS A 113 14.18 -16.35 -3.91
CA LYS A 113 15.53 -16.23 -4.49
C LYS A 113 16.45 -15.26 -3.73
N LEU A 114 16.03 -14.74 -2.57
CA LEU A 114 16.77 -13.71 -1.81
C LEU A 114 17.87 -14.24 -0.90
#